data_AF-E4ZST9-F1
#
_entry.id   AF-E4ZST9-F1
#
_cell.length_a   1.000
_cell.length_b   1.000
_cell.length_c   1.000
_cell.angle_alpha   90.00
_cell.angle_beta   90.00
_cell.angle_gamma   90.00
#
_symmetry.space_group_name_H-M   'P 1'
#
loop_
_entity.id
_entity.type
_entity.pdbx_description
1 polymer ?
#
loop_
_entity_poly.entity_id
_entity_poly.type
_entity_poly.pdbx_seq_one_letter_code
_entity_poly.pdbx_strand_id
1 'polypeptide(L)' 'MPSNDPKSITSTNAAAKDAGFPSFYHFLLSYGLHVHNSEDIEEGKAILRGMGYGV' A
#
# COMPACT_ATOMS: atom_id res chain seq x y z
N MET A 1 -7.29 5.74 19.93
CA MET A 1 -6.66 4.92 18.86
C MET A 1 -5.42 5.67 18.44
N PRO A 2 -4.24 5.04 18.28
CA PRO A 2 -3.03 5.77 17.92
C PRO A 2 -3.26 6.44 16.56
N SER A 3 -3.29 7.77 16.58
CA SER A 3 -3.37 8.63 15.42
C SER A 3 -2.03 8.58 14.69
N ASN A 4 -1.77 7.49 13.96
CA ASN A 4 -0.70 7.52 12.97
C ASN A 4 -1.30 8.14 11.72
N ASP A 5 -1.03 9.42 11.49
CA ASP A 5 -1.42 10.08 10.25
C ASP A 5 -0.98 9.21 9.06
N PRO A 6 -1.88 8.74 8.18
CA PRO A 6 -1.53 7.86 7.07
C PRO A 6 -0.45 8.48 6.17
N LYS A 7 -0.38 9.81 6.09
CA LYS A 7 0.69 10.56 5.39
C LYS A 7 2.10 10.33 5.94
N SER A 8 2.25 9.94 7.21
CA SER A 8 3.55 9.65 7.82
C SER A 8 4.11 8.30 7.40
N ILE A 9 3.27 7.43 6.83
CA ILE A 9 3.67 6.10 6.36
C ILE A 9 4.21 6.22 4.93
N THR A 10 5.53 6.11 4.82
CA THR A 10 6.28 6.19 3.55
C THR A 10 6.66 4.82 2.98
N SER A 11 6.44 3.74 3.74
CA SER A 11 6.68 2.38 3.28
C SER A 11 5.39 1.73 2.78
N THR A 12 5.39 1.22 1.55
CA THR A 12 4.26 0.49 0.95
C THR A 12 3.78 -0.67 1.83
N ASN A 13 4.70 -1.38 2.47
CA ASN A 13 4.37 -2.51 3.32
C ASN A 13 3.72 -2.08 4.64
N ALA A 14 4.10 -0.91 5.17
CA ALA A 14 3.46 -0.35 6.35
C ALA A 14 2.07 0.23 6.00
N ALA A 15 1.93 0.87 4.84
CA ALA A 15 0.66 1.40 4.37
C ALA A 15 -0.34 0.27 4.07
N ALA A 16 0.11 -0.82 3.45
CA ALA A 16 -0.71 -2.02 3.25
C ALA A 16 -1.17 -2.63 4.58
N LYS A 17 -0.30 -2.68 5.60
CA LYS A 17 -0.65 -3.15 6.95
C LYS A 17 -1.67 -2.26 7.64
N ASP A 18 -1.51 -0.96 7.51
CA ASP A 18 -2.46 0.01 8.04
C ASP A 18 -3.83 -0.10 7.34
N ALA A 19 -3.82 -0.34 6.02
CA ALA A 19 -5.02 -0.64 5.23
C ALA A 19 -5.65 -2.02 5.54
N GLY A 20 -5.09 -2.80 6.47
CA GLY A 20 -5.63 -4.09 6.92
C GLY A 20 -5.08 -5.32 6.21
N PHE A 21 -4.05 -5.18 5.36
CA PHE A 21 -3.44 -6.28 4.64
C PHE A 21 -2.17 -6.81 5.34
N PRO A 22 -1.86 -8.12 5.28
CA PRO A 22 -0.65 -8.66 5.91
C PRO A 22 0.66 -8.05 5.38
N SER A 23 0.69 -7.72 4.10
CA SER A 23 1.83 -7.14 3.40
C SER A 23 1.42 -6.46 2.10
N PHE A 24 2.32 -5.64 1.52
CA PHE A 24 2.11 -5.03 0.21
C PHE A 24 1.86 -6.06 -0.89
N TYR A 25 2.47 -7.25 -0.79
CA TYR A 25 2.19 -8.37 -1.68
C TYR A 25 0.72 -8.81 -1.63
N HIS A 26 0.17 -9.00 -0.43
CA HIS A 26 -1.24 -9.40 -0.28
C HIS A 26 -2.19 -8.28 -0.70
N PHE A 27 -1.80 -7.03 -0.47
CA PHE A 27 -2.51 -5.87 -1.00
C PHE A 27 -2.57 -5.93 -2.52
N LEU A 28 -1.42 -6.02 -3.21
CA LEU A 28 -1.37 -6.14 -4.67
C LEU A 28 -2.25 -7.30 -5.17
N LEU A 29 -2.10 -8.50 -4.59
CA LEU A 29 -2.91 -9.65 -4.95
C LEU A 29 -4.42 -9.41 -4.80
N SER A 30 -4.84 -8.67 -3.76
CA SER A 30 -6.25 -8.33 -3.54
C SER A 30 -6.82 -7.41 -4.63
N TYR A 31 -5.97 -6.63 -5.29
CA TYR A 31 -6.32 -5.78 -6.44
C TYR A 31 -6.06 -6.47 -7.79
N GLY A 32 -5.64 -7.75 -7.79
CA GLY A 32 -5.29 -8.48 -9.02
C GLY A 32 -3.93 -8.10 -9.62
N LEU A 33 -3.10 -7.40 -8.83
CA LEU A 33 -1.78 -6.91 -9.23
C LEU A 33 -0.68 -7.90 -8.85
N HIS A 34 0.35 -8.01 -9.69
CA HIS A 34 1.49 -8.89 -9.50
C HIS A 34 2.73 -8.14 -9.03
N VAL A 35 3.32 -8.60 -7.92
CA VAL A 35 4.57 -8.03 -7.39
C VAL A 35 5.79 -8.17 -8.32
N HIS A 36 5.71 -9.04 -9.32
CA HIS A 36 6.77 -9.26 -10.30
C HIS A 36 6.69 -8.31 -11.50
N ASN A 37 5.57 -7.58 -11.67
CA ASN A 37 5.42 -6.55 -12.68
C ASN A 37 5.67 -5.18 -12.04
N SER A 38 6.61 -4.42 -12.59
CA SER A 38 6.91 -3.07 -12.08
C SER A 38 5.75 -2.10 -12.27
N GLU A 39 4.95 -2.25 -13.33
CA GLU A 39 3.74 -1.42 -13.54
C GLU A 39 2.70 -1.66 -12.45
N ASP A 40 2.41 -2.93 -12.16
CA ASP A 40 1.49 -3.34 -11.09
C ASP A 40 1.95 -2.83 -9.71
N ILE A 41 3.27 -2.80 -9.46
CA ILE A 41 3.83 -2.21 -8.23
C ILE A 41 3.56 -0.70 -8.16
N GLU A 42 3.71 0.01 -9.28
CA GLU A 42 3.43 1.45 -9.34
C GLU A 42 1.95 1.75 -9.20
N GLU A 43 1.07 0.94 -9.79
CA GLU A 43 -0.38 1.02 -9.57
C GLU A 43 -0.73 0.81 -8.10
N GLY A 44 -0.15 -0.21 -7.45
CA GLY A 44 -0.36 -0.44 -6.03
C GLY A 44 0.07 0.74 -5.16
N LYS A 45 1.19 1.40 -5.50
CA LYS A 45 1.62 2.65 -4.84
C LYS A 45 0.63 3.79 -5.10
N ALA A 46 0.13 3.93 -6.32
CA ALA A 46 -0.84 4.97 -6.67
C ALA A 46 -2.15 4.81 -5.88
N ILE A 47 -2.63 3.58 -5.69
CA ILE A 47 -3.81 3.30 -4.86
C ILE A 47 -3.55 3.73 -3.40
N LEU A 48 -2.41 3.35 -2.83
CA LEU A 48 -2.03 3.76 -1.48
C LEU A 48 -1.90 5.29 -1.35
N ARG A 49 -1.32 5.97 -2.34
CA ARG A 49 -1.29 7.45 -2.40
C ARG A 49 -2.70 8.05 -2.43
N GLY A 50 -3.62 7.45 -3.19
CA GLY A 50 -5.02 7.85 -3.24
C GLY A 50 -5.74 7.68 -1.89
N MET A 51 -5.35 6.69 -1.09
CA MET A 51 -5.81 6.50 0.29
C MET A 51 -5.23 7.51 1.29
N GLY A 52 -4.24 8.32 0.87
CA GLY A 52 -3.60 9.33 1.69
C GLY A 52 -2.27 8.91 2.30
N TYR A 53 -1.71 7.76 1.91
CA TYR A 53 -0.38 7.32 2.33
C TYR A 53 0.74 8.04 1.55
N GLY A 54 1.90 8.22 2.19
CA GLY A 54 3.05 8.94 1.62
C GLY A 54 4.05 8.07 0.86
N VAL A 55 3.60 6.94 0.30
CA VAL A 55 4.44 5.89 -0.32
C VAL A 55 4.85 6.17 -1.76
#